data_AF-A0A950AFT6-F1
#
_entry.id   AF-A0A950AFT6-F1
#
_cell.length_a   1.000
_cell.length_b   1.000
_cell.length_c   1.000
_cell.angle_alpha   90.00
_cell.angle_beta   90.00
_cell.angle_gamma   90.00
#
_symmetry.space_group_name_H-M   'P 1'
#
loop_
_entity.id
_entity.type
_entity.pdbx_description
1 polymer ?
#
loop_
_entity_poly.entity_id
_entity_poly.type
_entity_poly.pdbx_seq_one_letter_code
_entity_poly.pdbx_strand_id
1 'polypeptide(L)'
;MKIESGLPSFGATRGACGVGALIDLNGRKTHKLVEDGLRILCNLDHRGARGAEEKTGDGAGILLQKPHEFFHSEIPTLGDFDSYGVGQLFV
;
A
#
# COMPACT_ATOMS: atom_id res chain seq x y z
N MET A 1 -20.37 4.32 -18.15
CA MET A 1 -19.92 5.09 -16.97
C MET A 1 -19.54 6.48 -17.45
N LYS A 2 -20.43 7.46 -17.27
CA LYS A 2 -20.12 8.88 -17.57
C LYS A 2 -19.36 9.43 -16.36
N ILE A 3 -18.18 9.99 -16.59
CA ILE A 3 -17.45 10.75 -15.58
C ILE A 3 -17.86 12.21 -15.76
N GLU A 4 -18.66 12.73 -14.84
CA GLU A 4 -18.86 14.18 -14.72
C GLU A 4 -17.68 14.75 -13.93
N SER A 5 -16.83 15.52 -14.60
CA SER A 5 -15.77 16.30 -13.94
C SER A 5 -16.38 17.59 -13.38
N GLY A 6 -16.71 17.58 -12.08
CA GLY A 6 -17.05 18.81 -11.37
C GLY A 6 -15.84 19.74 -11.29
N LEU A 7 -16.03 21.03 -11.63
CA LEU A 7 -15.01 22.07 -11.46
C LEU A 7 -14.68 22.23 -9.96
N PRO A 8 -13.40 22.30 -9.54
CA PRO A 8 -13.06 22.50 -8.14
C PRO A 8 -13.54 23.87 -7.66
N SER A 9 -14.21 23.92 -6.51
CA SER A 9 -14.60 25.17 -5.86
C SER A 9 -13.37 25.95 -5.39
N PHE A 10 -13.35 27.26 -5.65
CA PHE A 10 -12.36 28.22 -5.14
C PHE A 10 -12.49 28.31 -3.61
N GLY A 11 -11.89 27.37 -2.88
CA GLY A 11 -11.95 27.32 -1.42
C GLY A 11 -11.65 25.96 -0.79
N ALA A 12 -11.59 24.87 -1.58
CA ALA A 12 -11.23 23.55 -1.06
C ALA A 12 -9.69 23.37 -1.01
N THR A 13 -9.14 23.22 0.19
CA THR A 13 -7.74 22.83 0.40
C THR A 13 -7.52 21.43 -0.15
N ARG A 14 -6.62 21.29 -1.14
CA ARG A 14 -6.29 19.96 -1.70
C ARG A 14 -5.41 19.22 -0.70
N GLY A 15 -5.88 18.09 -0.19
CA GLY A 15 -5.06 17.18 0.61
C GLY A 15 -3.92 16.59 -0.23
N ALA A 16 -2.70 16.65 0.29
CA ALA A 16 -1.52 16.14 -0.40
C ALA A 16 -1.44 14.60 -0.44
N CYS A 17 -2.14 13.84 0.42
CA CYS A 17 -1.94 12.38 0.46
C CYS A 17 -2.54 11.62 -0.74
N GLY A 18 -1.74 10.70 -1.31
CA GLY A 18 -2.15 9.71 -2.31
C GLY A 18 -2.50 8.36 -1.71
N VAL A 19 -3.56 7.72 -2.20
CA VAL A 19 -3.98 6.36 -1.81
C VAL A 19 -4.35 5.59 -3.07
N GLY A 20 -4.01 4.30 -3.11
CA GLY A 20 -4.41 3.37 -4.15
C GLY A 20 -4.69 1.98 -3.58
N ALA A 21 -5.43 1.16 -4.31
CA ALA A 21 -5.72 -0.22 -3.94
C ALA A 21 -5.64 -1.11 -5.18
N LEU A 22 -5.14 -2.33 -5.00
CA LEU A 22 -5.07 -3.35 -6.03
C LEU A 22 -5.72 -4.62 -5.47
N ILE A 23 -6.58 -5.24 -6.28
CA ILE A 23 -7.32 -6.44 -5.91
C ILE A 23 -7.33 -7.38 -7.12
N ASP A 24 -6.92 -8.62 -6.92
CA ASP A 24 -7.17 -9.69 -7.90
C ASP A 24 -8.56 -10.28 -7.63
N LEU A 25 -9.50 -10.06 -8.56
CA LEU A 25 -10.90 -10.49 -8.39
C LEU A 25 -11.09 -12.01 -8.41
N ASN A 26 -10.09 -12.76 -8.87
CA ASN A 26 -10.09 -14.23 -8.83
C ASN A 26 -9.40 -14.77 -7.57
N GLY A 27 -8.95 -13.89 -6.66
CA GLY A 27 -8.30 -14.29 -5.41
C GLY A 27 -6.90 -14.86 -5.57
N ARG A 28 -6.25 -14.66 -6.73
CA ARG A 28 -4.90 -15.19 -6.97
C ARG A 28 -3.86 -14.43 -6.16
N LYS A 29 -3.07 -15.15 -5.37
CA LYS A 29 -1.94 -14.61 -4.61
C LYS A 29 -0.70 -14.59 -5.50
N THR A 30 -0.17 -13.41 -5.80
CA THR A 30 1.04 -13.26 -6.62
C THR A 30 1.91 -12.12 -6.12
N HIS A 31 3.23 -12.25 -6.28
CA HIS A 31 4.17 -11.17 -5.94
C HIS A 31 3.97 -9.91 -6.83
N LYS A 32 3.40 -10.09 -8.02
CA LYS A 32 3.08 -9.01 -8.95
C LYS A 32 2.20 -7.91 -8.34
N LEU A 33 1.23 -8.26 -7.48
CA LEU A 33 0.40 -7.25 -6.81
C LEU A 33 1.22 -6.36 -5.86
N VAL A 34 2.27 -6.90 -5.23
CA VAL A 34 3.19 -6.14 -4.38
C VAL A 34 4.02 -5.20 -5.23
N GLU A 35 4.62 -5.69 -6.32
CA GLU A 35 5.38 -4.87 -7.28
C GLU A 35 4.54 -3.73 -7.86
N ASP A 36 3.32 -4.03 -8.27
CA ASP A 36 2.38 -3.03 -8.80
C ASP A 36 1.99 -2.02 -7.71
N GLY A 37 1.83 -2.45 -6.47
CA GLY A 37 1.57 -1.56 -5.32
C GLY A 37 2.73 -0.61 -5.04
N LEU A 38 3.97 -1.11 -5.07
CA LEU A 38 5.17 -0.27 -4.94
C LEU A 38 5.26 0.75 -6.08
N ARG A 39 4.96 0.33 -7.32
CA ARG A 39 4.91 1.23 -8.48
C ARG A 39 3.85 2.32 -8.33
N ILE A 40 2.70 2.01 -7.73
CA ILE A 40 1.68 3.02 -7.39
C ILE A 40 2.27 4.04 -6.42
N LEU A 41 2.96 3.61 -5.36
CA LEU A 41 3.59 4.52 -4.40
C LEU A 41 4.61 5.45 -5.08
N CYS A 42 5.47 4.92 -5.95
CA CYS A 42 6.40 5.74 -6.74
C CYS A 42 5.65 6.76 -7.62
N ASN A 43 4.55 6.35 -8.24
CA ASN A 43 3.74 7.25 -9.07
C ASN A 43 3.00 8.31 -8.24
N LEU A 44 2.75 8.06 -6.95
CA LEU A 44 2.12 9.00 -6.02
C LEU A 44 3.11 9.96 -5.34
N ASP A 45 4.41 9.80 -5.56
CA ASP A 45 5.46 10.60 -4.94
C ASP A 45 5.30 12.11 -5.18
N HIS A 46 4.79 12.51 -6.34
CA HIS A 46 4.48 13.92 -6.65
C HIS A 46 3.40 14.55 -5.75
N ARG A 47 2.67 13.72 -5.00
CA ARG A 47 1.68 14.15 -4.02
C ARG A 47 2.24 14.11 -2.59
N GLY A 48 3.31 13.37 -2.35
CA GLY A 48 3.97 13.34 -1.04
C GLY A 48 4.53 14.71 -0.67
N ALA A 49 4.47 15.02 0.62
CA ALA A 49 5.28 16.10 1.16
C ALA A 49 6.75 15.70 1.03
N ARG A 50 7.54 16.57 0.40
CA ARG A 50 8.99 16.40 0.29
C ARG A 50 9.65 17.06 1.48
N GLY A 51 10.55 16.33 2.14
CA GLY A 51 11.34 16.88 3.22
C GLY A 51 12.40 17.88 2.71
N ALA A 52 13.15 18.47 3.64
CA ALA A 52 14.23 19.41 3.33
C ALA A 52 15.41 18.74 2.58
N GLU A 53 15.50 17.41 2.64
CA GLU A 53 16.56 16.60 2.03
C GLU A 53 15.96 15.56 1.07
N GLU A 54 16.69 15.24 -0.01
CA GLU A 54 16.23 14.36 -1.09
C GLU A 54 15.82 12.94 -0.62
N LYS A 55 16.40 12.46 0.49
CA LYS A 55 16.14 11.11 1.03
C LYS A 55 15.11 11.09 2.17
N THR A 56 14.41 12.19 2.40
CA THR A 56 13.44 12.33 3.49
C THR A 56 12.03 12.55 2.95
N GLY A 57 11.04 11.99 3.63
CA GLY A 57 9.63 12.18 3.32
C GLY A 57 8.77 11.87 4.54
N ASP A 58 7.53 12.35 4.53
CA ASP A 58 6.63 12.26 5.68
C ASP A 58 6.16 10.82 5.96
N GLY A 59 6.11 9.97 4.93
CA GLY A 59 5.80 8.55 5.05
C GLY A 59 5.13 7.95 3.82
N ALA A 60 5.41 6.68 3.59
CA ALA A 60 4.73 5.84 2.61
C ALA A 60 4.59 4.42 3.18
N GLY A 61 3.56 3.69 2.75
CA GLY A 61 3.32 2.34 3.24
C GLY A 61 2.40 1.54 2.33
N ILE A 62 2.51 0.22 2.45
CA ILE A 62 1.64 -0.74 1.78
C ILE A 62 1.06 -1.70 2.82
N LEU A 63 -0.24 -1.92 2.77
CA LEU A 63 -0.91 -2.98 3.53
C LEU A 63 -1.16 -4.15 2.58
N LEU A 64 -0.78 -5.35 3.01
CA LEU A 64 -0.93 -6.58 2.25
C LEU A 64 -1.42 -7.73 3.14
N GLN A 65 -1.92 -8.79 2.52
CA GLN A 65 -2.21 -10.03 3.25
C GLN A 65 -0.92 -10.60 3.83
N LYS A 66 -0.96 -11.18 5.04
CA LYS A 66 0.22 -11.78 5.65
C LYS A 66 0.92 -12.77 4.69
N PRO A 67 2.23 -12.62 4.41
CA PRO A 67 2.94 -13.49 3.47
C PRO A 67 3.18 -14.88 4.08
N HIS A 68 2.20 -15.77 3.92
CA HIS A 68 2.19 -17.09 4.55
C HIS A 68 3.43 -17.92 4.26
N GLU A 69 3.80 -18.01 2.98
CA GLU A 69 4.93 -18.82 2.52
C GLU A 69 6.25 -18.36 3.13
N PHE A 70 6.42 -17.04 3.29
CA PHE A 70 7.57 -16.45 3.97
C PHE A 70 7.58 -16.81 5.47
N PHE A 71 6.45 -16.64 6.17
CA PHE A 71 6.41 -16.97 7.60
C PHE A 71 6.59 -18.48 7.86
N HIS A 72 6.06 -19.33 6.97
CA HIS A 72 6.23 -20.78 7.07
C HIS A 72 7.67 -21.21 6.75
N SER A 73 8.41 -20.49 5.88
CA SER A 73 9.83 -20.80 5.64
C SER A 73 10.71 -20.50 6.85
N GLU A 74 10.39 -19.43 7.59
CA GLU A 74 11.13 -19.04 8.80
C GLU A 74 10.69 -19.83 10.04
N ILE A 75 9.42 -20.25 10.10
CA ILE A 75 8.82 -20.97 11.22
C ILE A 75 8.14 -22.24 10.68
N PRO A 76 8.88 -23.35 10.49
CA PRO A 76 8.34 -24.57 9.89
C PRO A 76 7.21 -25.24 10.69
N THR A 77 7.07 -24.90 11.97
CA THR A 77 6.00 -25.38 12.86
C THR A 77 4.77 -24.49 12.86
N LEU A 78 4.77 -23.42 12.06
CA LEU A 78 3.65 -22.49 11.96
C LEU A 78 2.43 -23.21 11.39
N GLY A 79 1.26 -22.97 11.98
CA GLY A 79 0.02 -23.55 11.50
C GLY A 79 -0.45 -22.96 10.16
N ASP A 80 -1.60 -23.44 9.70
CA ASP A 80 -2.22 -22.97 8.46
C ASP A 80 -2.49 -21.47 8.49
N PHE A 81 -2.68 -20.87 7.30
CA PHE A 81 -2.88 -19.43 7.13
C PHE A 81 -3.82 -18.80 8.16
N ASP A 82 -4.99 -19.36 8.44
CA ASP A 82 -5.97 -18.71 9.34
C ASP A 82 -5.81 -19.08 10.82
N SER A 83 -4.80 -19.88 11.17
CA SER A 83 -4.54 -20.31 12.56
C SER A 83 -3.69 -19.32 13.36
N TYR A 84 -3.12 -18.31 12.72
CA TYR A 84 -2.20 -17.36 13.36
C TYR A 84 -2.36 -15.92 12.85
N GLY A 85 -1.96 -14.97 13.70
CA GLY A 85 -1.89 -13.54 13.39
C GLY A 85 -0.45 -13.04 13.31
N VAL A 86 -0.26 -11.88 12.69
CA VAL A 86 1.04 -11.18 12.61
C VAL A 86 0.85 -9.78 13.15
N GLY A 87 1.69 -9.39 14.11
CA GLY A 87 1.78 -8.03 14.60
C GLY A 87 3.06 -7.36 14.09
N GLN A 88 2.93 -6.15 13.53
CA GLN A 88 4.06 -5.28 13.21
C GLN A 88 4.08 -4.14 14.22
N LEU A 89 5.16 -4.04 15.01
CA LEU A 89 5.29 -3.06 16.07
C LEU A 89 6.53 -2.19 15.85
N PHE A 90 6.42 -0.90 16.18
CA PHE A 90 7.56 -0.04 16.42
C PHE A 90 7.72 0.07 17.94
N VAL A 91 8.88 -0.34 18.44
CA VAL A 91 9.22 -0.39 19.88
C VAL A 91 10.32 0.60 20.21
#